data_AF-A0A2E5EIJ3-F1
#
_entry.id   AF-A0A2E5EIJ3-F1
#
_cell.length_a   1.000
_cell.length_b   1.000
_cell.length_c   1.000
_cell.angle_alpha   90.00
_cell.angle_beta   90.00
_cell.angle_gamma   90.00
#
_symmetry.space_group_name_H-M   'P 1'
#
loop_
_entity.id
_entity.type
_entity.pdbx_description
1 polymer ?
#
loop_
_entity_poly.entity_id
_entity_poly.type
_entity_poly.pdbx_seq_one_letter_code
_entity_poly.pdbx_strand_id
1 'polypeptide(L)'
;MSEANTPPPVPGKKKRSQDRGMECLLSNVAFPGIGTWLAGHRIQGGGQMVCAAVAFLVTNGFALWFINYWVQKGTHPVEVIATAVTTTGRWPTTETKAMCIGLASIALFISTLAWALLFSIVFRNKERARANAKVG
;
A
#
# COMPACT_ATOMS: atom_id res chain seq x y z
N MET A 1 44.35 -49.98 1.88
CA MET A 1 43.28 -49.27 1.16
C MET A 1 42.54 -48.45 2.19
N SER A 2 42.74 -47.13 2.19
CA SER A 2 42.17 -46.23 3.19
C SER A 2 40.83 -45.71 2.65
N GLU A 3 39.72 -46.13 3.25
CA GLU A 3 38.41 -45.57 2.95
C GLU A 3 38.38 -44.11 3.40
N ALA A 4 38.26 -43.21 2.43
CA ALA A 4 38.09 -41.79 2.68
C ALA A 4 36.73 -41.56 3.33
N ASN A 5 36.73 -41.30 4.64
CA ASN A 5 35.59 -40.73 5.36
C ASN A 5 35.30 -39.32 4.81
N THR A 6 34.47 -39.23 3.78
CA THR A 6 33.87 -37.96 3.38
C THR A 6 32.81 -37.58 4.43
N PRO A 7 32.93 -36.42 5.10
CA PRO A 7 31.93 -35.98 6.05
C PRO A 7 30.58 -35.81 5.33
N PRO A 8 29.44 -36.10 6.01
CA PRO A 8 28.12 -35.97 5.40
C PRO A 8 27.93 -34.53 4.91
N PRO A 9 27.23 -34.32 3.77
CA PRO A 9 26.96 -32.98 3.28
C PRO A 9 26.21 -32.23 4.38
N VAL A 10 26.85 -31.20 4.94
CA VAL A 10 26.22 -30.27 5.87
C VAL A 10 24.93 -29.81 5.20
N PRO A 11 23.74 -30.04 5.80
CA PRO A 11 22.49 -29.61 5.22
C PRO A 11 22.64 -28.13 4.92
N GLY A 12 22.63 -27.78 3.63
CA GLY A 12 22.95 -26.44 3.18
C GLY A 12 22.15 -25.47 4.04
N LYS A 13 22.85 -24.63 4.81
CA LYS A 13 22.24 -23.49 5.48
C LYS A 13 21.45 -22.79 4.40
N LYS A 14 20.12 -22.95 4.40
CA LYS A 14 19.26 -22.29 3.44
C LYS A 14 19.65 -20.82 3.48
N LYS A 15 20.24 -20.31 2.39
CA LYS A 15 20.40 -18.87 2.10
C LYS A 15 19.01 -18.26 1.99
N ARG A 16 18.26 -18.23 3.09
CA ARG A 16 16.84 -17.84 3.17
C ARG A 16 16.55 -16.95 4.37
N SER A 17 17.61 -16.38 4.98
CA SER A 17 17.50 -15.29 5.96
C SER A 17 17.86 -13.91 5.40
N GLN A 18 18.41 -13.84 4.18
CA GLN A 18 18.51 -12.63 3.35
C GLN A 18 17.20 -12.50 2.59
N ASP A 19 16.29 -11.54 2.74
CA ASP A 19 16.21 -10.31 3.51
C ASP A 19 14.75 -10.29 4.03
N ARG A 20 14.46 -10.71 5.27
CA ARG A 20 13.06 -10.68 5.79
C ARG A 20 12.43 -9.29 5.69
N GLY A 21 13.26 -8.24 5.75
CA GLY A 21 12.85 -6.87 5.49
C GLY A 21 12.52 -6.55 4.03
N MET A 22 13.17 -7.20 3.06
CA MET A 22 12.83 -7.08 1.64
C MET A 22 11.55 -7.84 1.32
N GLU A 23 11.36 -9.05 1.86
CA GLU A 23 10.10 -9.80 1.72
C GLU A 23 8.93 -9.03 2.32
N CYS A 24 9.11 -8.40 3.48
CA CYS A 24 8.13 -7.52 4.10
C CYS A 24 7.79 -6.33 3.18
N LEU A 25 8.80 -5.69 2.58
CA LEU A 25 8.60 -4.57 1.67
C LEU A 25 7.86 -4.99 0.39
N LEU A 26 8.30 -6.04 -0.28
CA LEU A 26 7.67 -6.56 -1.49
C LEU A 26 6.22 -6.99 -1.23
N SER A 27 5.98 -7.65 -0.11
CA SER A 27 4.62 -8.07 0.27
C SER A 27 3.71 -6.88 0.54
N ASN A 28 4.23 -5.82 1.18
CA ASN A 28 3.47 -4.59 1.44
C ASN A 28 3.25 -3.72 0.19
N VAL A 29 4.09 -3.87 -0.85
CA VAL A 29 3.83 -3.28 -2.19
C VAL A 29 2.65 -3.99 -2.87
N ALA A 30 2.59 -5.32 -2.79
CA ALA A 30 1.49 -6.09 -3.37
C ALA A 30 0.16 -5.83 -2.65
N PHE A 31 0.18 -5.83 -1.31
CA PHE A 31 -0.98 -5.49 -0.50
C PHE A 31 -0.53 -4.90 0.85
N PRO A 32 -0.96 -3.68 1.20
CA PRO A 32 -0.55 -3.05 2.45
C PRO A 32 -0.90 -3.91 3.67
N GLY A 33 0.11 -4.21 4.49
CA GLY A 33 -0.04 -4.92 5.76
C GLY A 33 0.28 -6.41 5.70
N ILE A 34 0.31 -7.07 4.53
CA ILE A 34 0.68 -8.50 4.43
C ILE A 34 2.12 -8.73 4.90
N GLY A 35 3.06 -7.91 4.45
CA GLY A 35 4.46 -8.03 4.83
C GLY A 35 4.66 -7.81 6.32
N THR A 36 3.98 -6.81 6.88
CA THR A 36 3.99 -6.51 8.32
C THR A 36 3.43 -7.68 9.15
N TRP A 37 2.36 -8.32 8.66
CA TRP A 37 1.76 -9.49 9.29
C TRP A 37 2.71 -10.70 9.25
N LEU A 38 3.29 -10.99 8.08
CA LEU A 38 4.26 -12.09 7.89
C LEU A 38 5.55 -11.89 8.70
N ALA A 39 5.94 -10.63 8.94
CA ALA A 39 7.05 -10.27 9.83
C ALA A 39 6.76 -10.51 11.32
N GLY A 40 5.54 -10.90 11.69
CA GLY A 40 5.13 -11.19 13.07
C GLY A 40 4.43 -10.03 13.79
N HIS A 41 4.32 -8.87 13.16
CA HIS A 41 3.65 -7.68 13.71
C HIS A 41 2.16 -7.69 13.39
N ARG A 42 1.44 -8.74 13.84
CA ARG A 42 0.06 -9.05 13.41
C ARG A 42 -0.95 -7.93 13.68
N ILE A 43 -0.88 -7.24 14.82
CA ILE A 43 -1.82 -6.14 15.14
C ILE A 43 -1.64 -4.98 14.15
N GLN A 44 -0.40 -4.57 13.92
CA GLN A 44 -0.08 -3.47 13.02
C GLN A 44 -0.34 -3.84 11.56
N GLY A 45 0.01 -5.07 11.16
CA GLY A 45 -0.27 -5.60 9.82
C GLY A 45 -1.76 -5.72 9.56
N GLY A 46 -2.53 -6.22 10.53
CA GLY A 46 -3.99 -6.30 10.44
C GLY A 46 -4.63 -4.92 10.32
N GLY A 47 -4.19 -3.93 11.11
CA GLY A 47 -4.65 -2.55 10.97
C GLY A 47 -4.37 -1.97 9.59
N GLN A 48 -3.16 -2.19 9.06
CA GLN A 48 -2.79 -1.76 7.69
C GLN A 48 -3.66 -2.45 6.63
N MET A 49 -3.92 -3.74 6.75
CA MET A 49 -4.76 -4.50 5.82
C MET A 49 -6.22 -4.01 5.85
N VAL A 50 -6.79 -3.79 7.03
CA VAL A 50 -8.17 -3.29 7.17
C VAL A 50 -8.29 -1.89 6.60
N CYS A 51 -7.37 -0.99 6.95
CA CYS A 51 -7.38 0.37 6.40
C CYS A 51 -7.23 0.38 4.88
N ALA A 52 -6.33 -0.44 4.32
CA ALA A 52 -6.15 -0.54 2.88
C ALA A 52 -7.35 -1.15 2.17
N ALA A 53 -7.97 -2.19 2.73
CA ALA A 53 -9.19 -2.79 2.19
C ALA A 53 -10.35 -1.79 2.19
N VAL A 54 -10.57 -1.08 3.30
CA VAL A 54 -11.61 -0.05 3.40
C VAL A 54 -11.34 1.10 2.42
N ALA A 55 -10.11 1.62 2.38
CA ALA A 55 -9.76 2.69 1.46
C ALA A 55 -9.91 2.25 0.00
N PHE A 56 -9.54 1.01 -0.34
CA PHE A 56 -9.72 0.45 -1.67
C PHE A 56 -11.21 0.34 -2.04
N LEU A 57 -12.05 -0.19 -1.16
CA LEU A 57 -13.49 -0.32 -1.41
C LEU A 57 -14.16 1.04 -1.55
N VAL A 58 -13.82 2.00 -0.68
CA VAL A 58 -14.35 3.38 -0.75
C VAL A 58 -13.91 4.07 -2.04
N THR A 59 -12.63 3.94 -2.42
CA THR A 59 -12.10 4.55 -3.66
C THR A 59 -12.77 3.97 -4.90
N ASN A 60 -12.88 2.64 -4.99
CA ASN A 60 -13.52 1.99 -6.14
C ASN A 60 -15.03 2.24 -6.17
N GLY A 61 -15.71 2.18 -5.02
CA GLY A 61 -17.13 2.50 -4.91
C GLY A 61 -17.42 3.94 -5.33
N PHE A 62 -16.61 4.89 -4.86
CA PHE A 62 -16.69 6.28 -5.29
C PHE A 62 -16.41 6.43 -6.79
N ALA A 63 -15.36 5.79 -7.33
CA ALA A 63 -15.01 5.88 -8.74
C ALA A 63 -16.14 5.35 -9.65
N LEU A 64 -16.71 4.20 -9.32
CA LEU A 64 -17.84 3.62 -10.06
C LEU A 64 -19.08 4.52 -10.01
N TRP A 65 -19.42 5.02 -8.82
CA TRP A 65 -20.52 5.97 -8.67
C TRP A 65 -20.27 7.26 -9.47
N PHE A 66 -19.06 7.81 -9.41
CA PHE A 66 -18.68 9.05 -10.08
C PHE A 66 -18.76 8.91 -11.59
N ILE A 67 -18.18 7.83 -12.16
CA ILE A 67 -18.26 7.55 -13.59
C ILE A 67 -19.73 7.41 -14.01
N ASN A 68 -20.51 6.61 -13.30
CA ASN A 68 -21.93 6.40 -13.63
C ASN A 68 -22.74 7.70 -13.55
N TYR A 69 -22.50 8.53 -12.52
CA TYR A 69 -23.16 9.82 -12.35
C TYR A 69 -22.92 10.76 -13.55
N TRP A 70 -21.68 10.84 -14.03
CA TRP A 70 -21.34 11.70 -15.16
C TRP A 70 -21.77 11.13 -16.51
N VAL A 71 -21.74 9.81 -16.68
CA VAL A 71 -22.32 9.13 -17.85
C VAL A 71 -23.82 9.41 -17.93
N GLN A 72 -24.56 9.30 -16.82
CA GLN A 72 -25.99 9.60 -16.79
C GLN A 72 -26.30 11.08 -17.05
N LYS A 73 -25.45 11.99 -16.59
CA LYS A 73 -25.57 13.43 -16.89
C LYS A 73 -25.20 13.78 -18.33
N GLY A 74 -24.54 12.89 -19.08
CA GLY A 74 -24.11 13.15 -20.46
C GLY A 74 -23.15 14.33 -20.61
N THR A 75 -22.44 14.71 -19.53
CA THR A 75 -21.56 15.89 -19.49
C THR A 75 -20.30 15.56 -18.72
N HIS A 76 -19.19 16.24 -19.03
CA HIS A 76 -17.96 16.07 -18.26
C HIS A 76 -17.94 17.04 -17.06
N PRO A 77 -17.44 16.64 -15.88
CA PRO A 77 -17.39 17.52 -14.71
C PRO A 77 -16.64 18.84 -14.97
N VAL A 78 -15.57 18.78 -15.75
CA VAL A 78 -14.77 19.96 -16.12
C VAL A 78 -15.59 20.96 -16.92
N GLU A 79 -16.45 20.47 -17.82
CA GLU A 79 -17.33 21.32 -18.62
C GLU A 79 -18.36 22.01 -17.74
N VAL A 80 -18.99 21.28 -16.81
CA VAL A 80 -19.97 21.85 -15.88
C VAL A 80 -19.35 22.96 -15.03
N ILE A 81 -18.12 22.75 -14.54
CA ILE A 81 -17.40 23.78 -13.77
C ILE A 81 -17.08 25.00 -14.65
N ALA A 82 -16.54 24.78 -15.85
CA ALA A 82 -16.21 25.85 -16.78
C ALA A 82 -17.45 26.66 -17.20
N THR A 83 -18.56 26.01 -17.52
CA THR A 83 -19.81 26.67 -17.89
C THR A 83 -20.39 27.43 -16.72
N ALA A 84 -20.43 26.85 -15.52
CA ALA A 84 -20.99 27.53 -14.35
C ALA A 84 -20.24 28.83 -14.02
N VAL A 85 -18.91 28.79 -14.07
CA VAL A 85 -18.06 29.97 -13.81
C VAL A 85 -18.26 31.04 -14.88
N THR A 86 -18.31 30.66 -16.16
CA THR A 86 -18.43 31.62 -17.28
C THR A 86 -19.82 32.21 -17.43
N THR A 87 -20.89 31.45 -17.14
CA THR A 87 -22.28 31.87 -17.35
C THR A 87 -22.93 32.52 -16.13
N THR A 88 -22.64 32.00 -14.93
CA THR A 88 -23.28 32.48 -13.70
C THR A 88 -22.34 33.27 -12.80
N GLY A 89 -21.02 33.26 -13.09
CA GLY A 89 -20.00 33.83 -12.22
C GLY A 89 -19.87 33.11 -10.86
N ARG A 90 -20.55 31.97 -10.68
CA ARG A 90 -20.61 31.23 -9.42
C ARG A 90 -19.93 29.89 -9.55
N TRP A 91 -19.17 29.54 -8.51
CA TRP A 91 -18.51 28.26 -8.43
C TRP A 91 -19.50 27.15 -8.03
N PRO A 92 -19.61 26.05 -8.80
CA PRO A 92 -20.55 24.97 -8.49
C PRO A 92 -20.03 24.14 -7.30
N THR A 93 -20.51 24.49 -6.11
CA THR A 93 -20.00 23.93 -4.84
C THR A 93 -20.30 22.43 -4.68
N THR A 94 -21.41 21.93 -5.22
CA THR A 94 -21.81 20.51 -5.09
C THR A 94 -20.88 19.59 -5.86
N GLU A 95 -20.65 19.89 -7.13
CA GLU A 95 -19.77 19.14 -8.04
C GLU A 95 -18.33 19.17 -7.53
N THR A 96 -17.89 20.33 -7.06
CA THR A 96 -16.55 20.50 -6.48
C THR A 96 -16.39 19.69 -5.20
N LYS A 97 -17.39 19.68 -4.32
CA LYS A 97 -17.38 18.84 -3.11
C LYS A 97 -17.27 17.36 -3.47
N ALA A 98 -18.04 16.90 -4.47
CA ALA A 98 -17.96 15.51 -4.92
C ALA A 98 -16.54 15.17 -5.44
N MET A 99 -15.92 16.05 -6.23
CA MET A 99 -14.53 15.87 -6.69
C MET A 99 -13.53 15.82 -5.52
N CYS A 100 -13.67 16.71 -4.54
CA CYS A 100 -12.82 16.71 -3.35
C CYS A 100 -12.97 15.43 -2.53
N ILE A 101 -14.19 14.89 -2.39
CA ILE A 101 -14.44 13.61 -1.72
C ILE A 101 -13.72 12.47 -2.46
N GLY A 102 -13.77 12.47 -3.80
CA GLY A 102 -13.04 11.51 -4.62
C GLY A 102 -11.53 11.59 -4.40
N LEU A 103 -10.96 12.79 -4.48
CA LEU A 103 -9.54 13.00 -4.23
C LEU A 103 -9.13 12.58 -2.81
N ALA A 104 -9.97 12.86 -1.81
CA ALA A 104 -9.73 12.43 -0.43
C ALA A 104 -9.71 10.91 -0.29
N SER A 105 -10.58 10.17 -1.00
CA SER A 105 -10.58 8.70 -0.98
C SER A 105 -9.28 8.11 -1.58
N ILE A 106 -8.82 8.67 -2.69
CA ILE A 106 -7.55 8.29 -3.32
C ILE A 106 -6.37 8.61 -2.40
N ALA A 107 -6.36 9.80 -1.80
CA ALA A 107 -5.34 10.23 -0.86
C ALA A 107 -5.27 9.31 0.38
N LEU A 108 -6.43 8.85 0.87
CA LEU A 108 -6.52 7.90 1.97
C LEU A 108 -5.87 6.56 1.59
N PHE A 109 -6.16 6.03 0.40
CA PHE A 109 -5.54 4.80 -0.10
C PHE A 109 -4.01 4.94 -0.23
N ILE A 110 -3.53 6.02 -0.86
CA ILE A 110 -2.09 6.30 -0.98
C ILE A 110 -1.43 6.43 0.40
N SER A 111 -2.09 7.06 1.37
CA SER A 111 -1.58 7.20 2.73
C SER A 111 -1.43 5.84 3.43
N THR A 112 -2.37 4.90 3.22
CA THR A 112 -2.25 3.54 3.76
C THR A 112 -1.08 2.76 3.15
N LEU A 113 -0.85 2.91 1.84
CA LEU A 113 0.32 2.36 1.16
C LEU A 113 1.62 2.95 1.72
N ALA A 114 1.70 4.28 1.83
CA ALA A 114 2.87 4.97 2.38
C ALA A 114 3.18 4.50 3.81
N TRP A 115 2.16 4.32 4.64
CA TRP A 115 2.32 3.80 6.00
C TRP A 115 2.92 2.38 6.02
N ALA A 116 2.42 1.48 5.17
CA ALA A 116 2.95 0.12 5.06
C ALA A 116 4.39 0.09 4.55
N LEU A 117 4.74 0.96 3.60
CA LEU A 117 6.10 1.08 3.08
C LEU A 117 7.08 1.63 4.12
N LEU A 118 6.71 2.69 4.85
CA LEU A 118 7.52 3.24 5.93
C LEU A 118 7.79 2.20 7.02
N PHE A 119 6.78 1.42 7.39
CA PHE A 119 6.96 0.32 8.34
C PHE A 119 7.97 -0.71 7.82
N SER A 120 7.86 -1.09 6.55
CA SER A 120 8.76 -2.06 5.91
C SER A 120 10.21 -1.58 5.93
N ILE A 121 10.44 -0.29 5.66
CA ILE A 121 11.78 0.33 5.69
C ILE A 121 12.34 0.31 7.11
N VAL A 122 11.55 0.71 8.11
CA VAL A 122 11.97 0.70 9.53
C VAL A 122 12.29 -0.71 9.99
N PHE A 123 11.45 -1.68 9.64
CA PHE A 123 11.67 -3.09 9.96
C PHE A 123 12.96 -3.62 9.33
N ARG A 124 13.19 -3.33 8.05
CA ARG A 124 14.43 -3.71 7.34
C ARG A 124 15.68 -3.09 7.99
N ASN A 125 15.62 -1.82 8.39
CA ASN A 125 16.73 -1.14 9.06
C ASN A 125 17.03 -1.76 10.43
N LYS A 126 16.00 -2.10 11.21
CA LYS A 126 16.16 -2.79 12.50
C LYS A 126 16.79 -4.17 12.35
N GLU A 127 16.37 -4.95 11.36
CA GLU A 127 16.96 -6.28 11.09
C GLU A 127 18.43 -6.16 10.67
N ARG A 128 18.78 -5.18 9.83
CA ARG A 128 20.18 -4.90 9.45
C ARG A 128 21.05 -4.50 10.64
N ALA A 129 20.55 -3.61 11.50
CA ALA A 129 21.27 -3.19 12.70
C ALA A 129 21.53 -4.37 13.66
N ARG A 130 20.52 -5.25 13.84
CA ARG A 130 20.66 -6.47 14.65
C ARG A 130 21.64 -7.48 14.06
N ALA A 131 21.68 -7.60 12.73
CA ALA A 131 22.66 -8.46 12.07
C ALA A 131 24.09 -7.95 12.29
N ASN A 132 24.32 -6.65 12.16
CA ASN A 132 25.63 -6.04 12.39
C ASN A 132 26.08 -6.15 13.86
N ALA A 133 25.16 -5.98 14.81
CA ALA A 133 25.44 -6.10 16.25
C ALA A 133 25.75 -7.54 16.72
N LYS A 134 25.49 -8.56 15.91
CA LYS A 134 25.83 -9.97 16.21
C LYS A 134 27.18 -10.40 15.65
N VAL A 135 27.83 -9.56 14.85
CA VAL A 135 29.09 -9.87 14.15
C VAL A 135 30.28 -9.11 14.78
N GLY A 136 30.03 -8.04 15.53
CA GLY A 136 31.02 -7.36 16.36
C GLY A 136 31.01 -7.87 17.80
#